data_AF-A0A839QRZ0-F1
#
_entry.id   AF-A0A839QRZ0-F1
#
_cell.length_a   1.000
_cell.length_b   1.000
_cell.length_c   1.000
_cell.angle_alpha   90.00
_cell.angle_beta   90.00
_cell.angle_gamma   90.00
#
_symmetry.space_group_name_H-M   'P 1'
#
loop_
_entity.id
_entity.type
_entity.pdbx_description
1 polymer ?
#
loop_
_entity_poly.entity_id
_entity_poly.type
_entity_poly.pdbx_seq_one_letter_code
_entity_poly.pdbx_strand_id
1 'polypeptide(L)'
;MTTAPDPRSDASRPSTNAPRSRPDAVRARTDASGRIILGPTVLAHWRPAASMGLPLLAVPLSTMVAASAPGIRTLSWELSAHLPFWAAQLIEFAAAWAVTWAVTALLALAVLALTNPHARFAPASGTVSLRPGPFARGQRVPLEQILRIDADPRRQGSTDIWYRPADAAAEPARITVPFSGWDDASFDGIRALAAAASVGPVPGPRAQEMAALLRASRTRDNRAMARSLGMGWRPEWQDPSAFEAALDDARRSAGRTTGRGADRTARREPRG
;
A
#
# COMPACT_ATOMS: atom_id res chain seq x y z
N MET A 1 62.25 23.79 -33.60
CA MET A 1 61.65 24.85 -32.77
C MET A 1 60.17 24.54 -32.61
N THR A 2 59.78 24.42 -31.36
CA THR A 2 58.50 24.01 -30.79
C THR A 2 57.36 24.97 -31.09
N THR A 3 56.18 24.44 -31.48
CA THR A 3 54.88 24.93 -31.00
C THR A 3 53.79 23.88 -31.24
N ALA A 4 53.37 23.20 -30.18
CA ALA A 4 51.94 22.90 -29.92
C ALA A 4 51.43 24.06 -29.03
N PRO A 5 50.18 24.54 -29.14
CA PRO A 5 48.95 23.84 -28.69
C PRO A 5 47.75 24.15 -29.65
N ASP A 6 46.46 23.83 -29.46
CA ASP A 6 45.63 23.47 -28.32
C ASP A 6 44.34 22.76 -28.86
N PRO A 7 43.70 21.85 -28.10
CA PRO A 7 42.47 21.16 -28.48
C PRO A 7 41.25 21.87 -27.89
N ARG A 8 40.45 22.56 -28.71
CA ARG A 8 39.10 23.03 -28.35
C ARG A 8 38.34 23.58 -29.57
N SER A 9 37.37 22.80 -30.04
CA SER A 9 36.16 23.23 -30.75
C SER A 9 35.22 22.01 -30.69
N ASP A 10 34.32 21.87 -29.70
CA ASP A 10 33.07 22.63 -29.52
C ASP A 10 32.45 23.03 -30.89
N ALA A 11 31.22 22.69 -31.26
CA ALA A 11 30.10 22.18 -30.52
C ALA A 11 28.99 21.71 -31.50
N SER A 12 27.93 21.15 -30.93
CA SER A 12 26.55 21.25 -31.44
C SER A 12 26.11 20.28 -32.55
N ARG A 13 26.06 18.98 -32.21
CA ARG A 13 24.93 18.17 -32.72
C ARG A 13 23.75 18.37 -31.76
N PRO A 14 22.58 18.86 -32.22
CA PRO A 14 21.40 18.95 -31.38
C PRO A 14 21.00 17.54 -30.95
N SER A 15 21.06 17.34 -29.64
CA SER A 15 20.55 16.17 -28.95
C SER A 15 19.14 15.87 -29.45
N THR A 16 18.97 14.65 -29.98
CA THR A 16 17.71 13.99 -30.25
C THR A 16 16.72 14.30 -29.14
N ASN A 17 15.64 15.01 -29.51
CA ASN A 17 14.44 15.19 -28.70
C ASN A 17 13.86 13.81 -28.35
N ALA A 18 14.41 13.17 -27.33
CA ALA A 18 13.68 12.20 -26.55
C ALA A 18 12.51 12.97 -25.91
N PRO A 19 11.26 12.49 -26.03
CA PRO A 19 10.13 13.17 -25.42
C PRO A 19 10.41 13.31 -23.93
N ARG A 20 10.52 14.55 -23.46
CA ARG A 20 10.58 14.87 -22.03
C ARG A 20 9.33 14.26 -21.40
N SER A 21 9.52 13.21 -20.61
CA SER A 21 8.53 12.65 -19.70
C SER A 21 7.94 13.81 -18.91
N ARG A 22 6.68 14.17 -19.15
CA ARG A 22 5.96 15.13 -18.31
C ARG A 22 6.05 14.62 -16.87
N PRO A 23 6.51 15.42 -15.90
CA PRO A 23 6.48 15.03 -14.50
C PRO A 23 5.00 14.81 -14.10
N ASP A 24 4.71 13.59 -13.63
CA ASP A 24 3.62 13.23 -12.73
C ASP A 24 2.24 13.86 -12.98
N ALA A 25 1.69 13.68 -14.19
CA ALA A 25 0.26 13.93 -14.40
C ALA A 25 -0.55 13.01 -13.48
N VAL A 26 -1.36 13.61 -12.59
CA VAL A 26 -2.24 12.89 -11.66
C VAL A 26 -3.12 11.90 -12.44
N ARG A 27 -2.94 10.60 -12.21
CA ARG A 27 -3.69 9.52 -12.90
C ARG A 27 -4.82 9.00 -12.02
N ALA A 28 -5.63 9.94 -11.54
CA ALA A 28 -6.79 9.60 -10.71
C ALA A 28 -7.82 8.80 -11.53
N ARG A 29 -8.42 7.78 -10.92
CA ARG A 29 -9.51 7.02 -11.55
C ARG A 29 -10.77 7.87 -11.63
N THR A 30 -11.39 7.90 -12.82
CA THR A 30 -12.66 8.58 -13.05
C THR A 30 -13.77 7.57 -13.35
N ASP A 31 -15.01 7.93 -13.00
CA ASP A 31 -16.20 7.22 -13.47
C ASP A 31 -16.64 7.74 -14.85
N ALA A 32 -17.64 7.09 -15.45
CA ALA A 32 -18.20 7.48 -16.75
C ALA A 32 -18.81 8.89 -16.77
N SER A 33 -19.10 9.48 -15.60
CA SER A 33 -19.60 10.85 -15.46
C SER A 33 -18.48 11.87 -15.21
N GLY A 34 -17.21 11.45 -15.28
CA GLY A 34 -16.05 12.31 -15.05
C GLY A 34 -15.78 12.63 -13.57
N ARG A 35 -16.44 11.94 -12.63
CA ARG A 35 -16.15 12.11 -11.19
C ARG A 35 -14.93 11.30 -10.82
N ILE A 36 -14.07 11.88 -10.00
CA ILE A 36 -12.87 11.25 -9.48
C ILE A 36 -13.26 10.32 -8.32
N ILE A 37 -12.83 9.07 -8.39
CA ILE A 37 -13.05 8.08 -7.33
C ILE A 37 -11.94 8.26 -6.29
N LEU A 38 -12.35 8.55 -5.05
CA LEU A 38 -11.47 8.69 -3.92
C LEU A 38 -11.41 7.33 -3.21
N GLY A 39 -10.34 6.58 -3.47
CA GLY A 39 -10.14 5.26 -2.92
C GLY A 39 -10.18 4.11 -3.94
N PRO A 40 -9.96 2.88 -3.45
CA PRO A 40 -9.91 1.70 -4.28
C PRO A 40 -11.30 1.39 -4.83
N THR A 41 -11.38 0.79 -6.01
CA THR A 41 -12.66 0.22 -6.49
C THR A 41 -12.80 -1.23 -6.04
N VAL A 42 -14.04 -1.74 -6.02
CA VAL A 42 -14.32 -3.17 -5.82
C VAL A 42 -13.40 -4.04 -6.68
N LEU A 43 -13.22 -3.69 -7.95
CA LEU A 43 -12.35 -4.44 -8.86
C LEU A 43 -10.87 -4.39 -8.46
N ALA A 44 -10.39 -3.23 -8.00
CA ALA A 44 -9.01 -3.07 -7.53
C ALA A 44 -8.72 -3.87 -6.25
N HIS A 45 -9.71 -4.03 -5.36
CA HIS A 45 -9.63 -4.91 -4.19
C HIS A 45 -9.78 -6.39 -4.54
N TRP A 46 -10.65 -6.71 -5.50
CA TRP A 46 -10.97 -8.08 -5.86
C TRP A 46 -9.85 -8.75 -6.64
N ARG A 47 -9.15 -8.03 -7.52
CA ARG A 47 -8.17 -8.63 -8.44
C ARG A 47 -7.08 -9.48 -7.74
N PRO A 48 -6.40 -9.00 -6.67
CA PRO A 48 -5.41 -9.83 -5.98
C PRO A 48 -6.02 -11.03 -5.26
N ALA A 49 -7.19 -10.84 -4.63
CA ALA A 49 -7.90 -11.89 -3.90
C ALA A 49 -8.36 -13.01 -4.86
N ALA A 50 -8.91 -12.63 -6.02
CA ALA A 50 -9.40 -13.57 -7.03
C ALA A 50 -8.27 -14.33 -7.74
N SER A 51 -7.11 -13.69 -7.95
CA SER A 51 -6.00 -14.31 -8.69
C SER A 51 -5.18 -15.30 -7.88
N MET A 52 -5.13 -15.17 -6.54
CA MET A 52 -4.25 -16.01 -5.71
C MET A 52 -4.92 -16.58 -4.46
N GLY A 53 -5.67 -15.79 -3.70
CA GLY A 53 -6.20 -16.22 -2.40
C GLY A 53 -7.41 -17.14 -2.49
N LEU A 54 -8.43 -16.72 -3.23
CA LEU A 54 -9.69 -17.45 -3.39
C LEU A 54 -9.52 -18.84 -4.05
N PRO A 55 -8.70 -19.00 -5.11
CA PRO A 55 -8.48 -20.30 -5.72
C PRO A 55 -7.82 -21.30 -4.74
N LEU A 56 -6.88 -20.83 -3.91
CA LEU A 56 -6.21 -21.66 -2.90
C LEU A 56 -7.16 -22.07 -1.77
N LEU A 57 -8.02 -21.16 -1.29
CA LEU A 57 -9.04 -21.47 -0.28
C LEU A 57 -10.12 -22.42 -0.79
N ALA A 58 -10.37 -22.43 -2.10
CA ALA A 58 -11.35 -23.33 -2.72
C ALA A 58 -10.86 -24.80 -2.78
N VAL A 59 -9.55 -25.05 -2.71
CA VAL A 59 -8.97 -26.42 -2.79
C VAL A 59 -9.40 -27.33 -1.63
N PRO A 60 -9.31 -26.95 -0.34
CA PRO A 60 -9.79 -27.82 0.73
C PRO A 60 -11.32 -27.96 0.72
N LEU A 61 -12.04 -26.88 0.38
CA LEU A 61 -13.50 -26.85 0.37
C LEU A 61 -14.11 -27.66 -0.77
N SER A 62 -13.40 -27.82 -1.89
CA SER A 62 -13.90 -28.56 -3.05
C SER A 62 -14.08 -30.05 -2.79
N THR A 63 -13.34 -30.63 -1.84
CA THR A 63 -13.51 -32.04 -1.44
C THR A 63 -14.91 -32.33 -0.91
N MET A 64 -15.45 -31.43 -0.10
CA MET A 64 -16.82 -31.54 0.43
C MET A 64 -17.87 -31.31 -0.66
N VAL A 65 -17.63 -30.36 -1.56
CA VAL A 65 -18.54 -30.07 -2.68
C VAL A 65 -18.59 -31.22 -3.68
N ALA A 66 -17.45 -31.84 -4.01
CA ALA A 66 -17.40 -33.03 -4.86
C ALA A 66 -18.20 -34.19 -4.26
N ALA A 67 -18.06 -34.43 -2.94
CA ALA A 67 -18.78 -35.49 -2.26
C ALA A 67 -20.31 -35.28 -2.17
N SER A 68 -20.75 -34.01 -2.11
CA SER A 68 -22.13 -33.65 -1.78
C SER A 68 -22.97 -33.15 -2.95
N ALA A 69 -22.38 -32.84 -4.11
CA ALA A 69 -23.10 -32.31 -5.27
C ALA A 69 -23.49 -33.42 -6.27
N PRO A 70 -24.76 -33.85 -6.33
CA PRO A 70 -25.19 -34.96 -7.21
C PRO A 70 -24.98 -34.66 -8.69
N GLY A 71 -25.09 -33.39 -9.09
CA GLY A 71 -24.85 -32.93 -10.46
C GLY A 71 -23.39 -33.06 -10.92
N ILE A 72 -22.43 -32.95 -9.99
CA ILE A 72 -21.00 -33.09 -10.30
C ILE A 72 -20.63 -34.58 -10.40
N ARG A 73 -21.25 -35.42 -9.56
CA ARG A 73 -21.06 -36.88 -9.57
C ARG A 73 -21.71 -37.57 -10.77
N THR A 74 -22.85 -37.05 -11.24
CA THR A 74 -23.49 -37.54 -12.48
C THR A 74 -22.65 -37.21 -13.70
N LEU A 75 -22.08 -36.00 -13.76
CA LEU A 75 -21.13 -35.61 -14.80
C LEU A 75 -19.89 -36.53 -14.83
N SER A 76 -19.29 -36.84 -13.67
CA SER A 76 -18.13 -37.73 -13.61
C SER A 76 -18.47 -39.18 -13.98
N TRP A 77 -19.65 -39.65 -13.58
CA TRP A 77 -20.16 -40.96 -13.96
C TRP A 77 -20.37 -41.11 -15.47
N GLU A 78 -21.02 -40.13 -16.11
CA GLU A 78 -21.20 -40.12 -17.58
C GLU A 78 -19.86 -40.07 -18.32
N LEU A 79 -18.92 -39.24 -17.84
CA LEU A 79 -17.59 -39.13 -18.43
C LEU A 79 -16.74 -40.40 -18.24
N SER A 80 -16.97 -41.17 -17.17
CA SER A 80 -16.25 -42.42 -16.92
C SER A 80 -16.54 -43.52 -17.96
N ALA A 81 -17.62 -43.38 -18.74
CA ALA A 81 -17.90 -44.25 -19.88
C ALA A 81 -16.94 -44.03 -21.06
N HIS A 82 -16.27 -42.88 -21.11
CA HIS A 82 -15.42 -42.45 -22.23
C HIS A 82 -13.98 -42.12 -21.83
N LEU A 83 -13.73 -41.94 -20.54
CA LEU A 83 -12.44 -41.56 -19.98
C LEU A 83 -11.99 -42.54 -18.90
N PRO A 84 -10.67 -42.68 -18.69
CA PRO A 84 -10.15 -43.42 -17.54
C PRO A 84 -10.72 -42.87 -16.22
N PHE A 85 -10.96 -43.75 -15.26
CA PHE A 85 -11.51 -43.39 -13.95
C PHE A 85 -10.77 -42.21 -13.29
N TRP A 86 -9.43 -42.21 -13.33
CA TRP A 86 -8.62 -41.12 -12.75
C TRP A 86 -8.87 -39.77 -13.43
N ALA A 87 -9.13 -39.75 -14.74
CA ALA A 87 -9.42 -38.53 -15.49
C ALA A 87 -10.81 -38.00 -15.17
N ALA A 88 -11.81 -38.88 -15.05
CA ALA A 88 -13.16 -38.52 -14.61
C ALA A 88 -13.16 -37.93 -13.18
N GLN A 89 -12.36 -38.49 -12.27
CA GLN A 89 -12.17 -37.98 -10.91
C GLN A 89 -11.49 -36.61 -10.87
N LEU A 90 -10.48 -36.37 -11.71
CA LEU A 90 -9.86 -35.05 -11.82
C LEU A 90 -10.84 -33.99 -12.34
N ILE A 91 -11.69 -34.33 -13.30
CA ILE A 91 -12.73 -33.43 -13.81
C ILE A 91 -13.77 -33.14 -12.73
N GLU A 92 -14.19 -34.16 -11.97
CA GLU A 92 -15.09 -34.01 -10.82
C GLU A 92 -14.54 -33.00 -9.81
N PHE A 93 -13.27 -33.18 -9.43
CA PHE A 93 -12.59 -32.29 -8.50
C PHE A 93 -12.42 -30.87 -9.07
N ALA A 94 -12.04 -30.74 -10.34
CA ALA A 94 -11.87 -29.44 -10.99
C ALA A 94 -13.21 -28.69 -11.09
N ALA A 95 -14.31 -29.40 -11.39
CA ALA A 95 -15.66 -28.83 -11.42
C ALA A 95 -16.09 -28.38 -10.01
N ALA A 96 -15.90 -29.22 -8.99
CA ALA A 96 -16.21 -28.87 -7.60
C ALA A 96 -15.38 -27.65 -7.13
N TRP A 97 -14.10 -27.61 -7.50
CA TRP A 97 -13.21 -26.48 -7.21
C TRP A 97 -13.66 -25.19 -7.90
N ALA A 98 -14.01 -25.25 -9.19
CA ALA A 98 -14.48 -24.10 -9.94
C ALA A 98 -15.79 -23.53 -9.36
N VAL A 99 -16.74 -24.39 -9.01
CA VAL A 99 -18.01 -23.99 -8.37
C VAL A 99 -17.75 -23.34 -7.01
N THR A 100 -16.93 -23.99 -6.18
CA THR A 100 -16.55 -23.47 -4.85
C THR A 100 -15.89 -22.10 -4.96
N TRP A 101 -14.95 -21.96 -5.89
CA TRP A 101 -14.28 -20.70 -6.18
C TRP A 101 -15.27 -19.63 -6.63
N ALA A 102 -16.17 -19.94 -7.56
CA ALA A 102 -17.16 -18.99 -8.06
C ALA A 102 -18.10 -18.50 -6.95
N VAL A 103 -18.65 -19.42 -6.14
CA VAL A 103 -19.52 -19.06 -5.00
C VAL A 103 -18.78 -18.20 -3.99
N THR A 104 -17.56 -18.59 -3.60
CA THR A 104 -16.76 -17.83 -2.63
C THR A 104 -16.39 -16.46 -3.17
N ALA A 105 -16.05 -16.35 -4.46
CA ALA A 105 -15.75 -15.09 -5.13
C ALA A 105 -16.98 -14.18 -5.19
N LEU A 106 -18.17 -14.72 -5.48
CA LEU A 106 -19.43 -13.97 -5.48
C LEU A 106 -19.79 -13.46 -4.09
N LEU A 107 -19.63 -14.28 -3.05
CA LEU A 107 -19.86 -13.86 -1.66
C LEU A 107 -18.88 -12.75 -1.25
N ALA A 108 -17.59 -12.91 -1.58
CA ALA A 108 -16.59 -11.87 -1.31
C ALA A 108 -16.90 -10.57 -2.06
N LEU A 109 -17.33 -10.64 -3.32
CA LEU A 109 -17.78 -9.48 -4.11
C LEU A 109 -19.01 -8.82 -3.48
N ALA A 110 -19.98 -9.61 -3.01
CA ALA A 110 -21.17 -9.09 -2.35
C ALA A 110 -20.80 -8.34 -1.06
N VAL A 111 -19.93 -8.93 -0.21
CA VAL A 111 -19.43 -8.29 1.00
C VAL A 111 -18.69 -7.00 0.66
N LEU A 112 -17.76 -7.02 -0.30
CA LEU A 112 -17.06 -5.82 -0.78
C LEU A 112 -18.04 -4.75 -1.30
N ALA A 113 -19.03 -5.11 -2.10
CA ALA A 113 -20.01 -4.17 -2.63
C ALA A 113 -20.87 -3.52 -1.53
N LEU A 114 -21.16 -4.26 -0.46
CA LEU A 114 -21.94 -3.78 0.68
C LEU A 114 -21.11 -2.93 1.67
N THR A 115 -19.81 -3.25 1.81
CA THR A 115 -18.95 -2.71 2.88
C THR A 115 -17.97 -1.65 2.43
N ASN A 116 -17.83 -1.38 1.12
CA ASN A 116 -16.81 -0.48 0.61
C ASN A 116 -17.41 0.91 0.32
N PRO A 117 -17.45 1.83 1.30
CA PRO A 117 -17.86 3.20 1.04
C PRO A 117 -16.82 3.86 0.14
N HIS A 118 -17.25 4.28 -1.04
CA HIS A 118 -16.41 5.05 -1.94
C HIS A 118 -16.84 6.51 -1.91
N ALA A 119 -15.91 7.39 -1.56
CA ALA A 119 -16.09 8.81 -1.77
C ALA A 119 -15.81 9.14 -3.24
N ARG A 120 -16.56 10.09 -3.79
CA ARG A 120 -16.42 10.57 -5.16
C ARG A 120 -16.30 12.07 -5.13
N PHE A 121 -15.29 12.60 -5.79
CA PHE A 121 -15.12 14.02 -5.99
C PHE A 121 -15.61 14.39 -7.39
N ALA A 122 -16.50 15.38 -7.48
CA ALA A 122 -16.98 15.93 -8.73
C ALA A 122 -16.26 17.27 -9.00
N PRO A 123 -15.27 17.33 -9.91
CA PRO A 123 -14.50 18.54 -10.14
C PRO A 123 -15.36 19.70 -10.67
N ALA A 124 -16.34 19.38 -11.52
CA ALA A 124 -17.21 20.39 -12.14
C ALA A 124 -18.13 21.11 -11.14
N SER A 125 -18.60 20.41 -10.10
CA SER A 125 -19.49 20.97 -9.08
C SER A 125 -18.77 21.36 -7.80
N GLY A 126 -17.47 21.04 -7.66
CA GLY A 126 -16.71 21.31 -6.44
C GLY A 126 -17.28 20.59 -5.21
N THR A 127 -17.80 19.37 -5.38
CA THR A 127 -18.42 18.63 -4.26
C THR A 127 -17.81 17.24 -4.10
N VAL A 128 -17.54 16.87 -2.84
CA VAL A 128 -17.25 15.51 -2.44
C VAL A 128 -18.55 14.86 -2.00
N SER A 129 -18.89 13.73 -2.62
CA SER A 129 -20.05 12.92 -2.26
C SER A 129 -19.59 11.56 -1.75
N LEU A 130 -20.07 11.17 -0.58
CA LEU A 130 -20.00 9.78 -0.16
C LEU A 130 -21.12 9.02 -0.86
N ARG A 131 -20.79 7.91 -1.53
CA ARG A 131 -21.82 7.01 -2.00
C ARG A 131 -22.58 6.49 -0.77
N PRO A 132 -23.91 6.62 -0.70
CA PRO A 132 -24.69 5.97 0.33
C PRO A 132 -24.41 4.47 0.27
N GLY A 133 -23.91 3.91 1.36
CA GLY A 133 -24.04 2.47 1.60
C GLY A 133 -25.52 2.11 1.77
N PRO A 134 -25.89 0.83 1.74
CA PRO A 134 -27.27 0.39 1.95
C PRO A 134 -27.89 0.91 3.27
N PHE A 135 -27.07 1.33 4.23
CA PHE A 135 -27.48 1.85 5.53
C PHE A 135 -27.05 3.30 5.82
N ALA A 136 -26.45 4.02 4.86
CA ALA A 136 -25.94 5.37 5.09
C ALA A 136 -26.54 6.38 4.10
N ARG A 137 -26.99 7.54 4.59
CA ARG A 137 -27.44 8.64 3.71
C ARG A 137 -26.23 9.23 2.98
N GLY A 138 -26.38 9.49 1.69
CA GLY A 138 -25.32 10.06 0.87
C GLY A 138 -25.03 11.48 1.32
N GLN A 139 -23.86 11.69 1.93
CA GLN A 139 -23.43 13.00 2.37
C GLN A 139 -22.70 13.72 1.23
N ARG A 140 -23.06 14.98 0.98
CA ARG A 140 -22.35 15.87 0.06
C ARG A 140 -21.71 16.99 0.85
N VAL A 141 -20.41 17.17 0.65
CA VAL A 141 -19.60 18.22 1.27
C VAL A 141 -18.99 19.04 0.14
N PRO A 142 -19.30 20.33 0.05
CA PRO A 142 -18.69 21.20 -0.94
C PRO A 142 -17.24 21.54 -0.54
N LEU A 143 -16.38 21.82 -1.53
CA LEU A 143 -14.93 21.99 -1.33
C LEU A 143 -14.62 23.12 -0.34
N GLU A 144 -15.39 24.20 -0.35
CA GLU A 144 -15.21 25.36 0.54
C GLU A 144 -15.43 25.03 2.02
N GLN A 145 -16.10 23.91 2.33
CA GLN A 145 -16.28 23.45 3.69
C GLN A 145 -15.11 22.58 4.18
N ILE A 146 -14.21 22.15 3.29
CA ILE A 146 -13.08 21.29 3.67
C ILE A 146 -12.04 22.11 4.44
N LEU A 147 -11.67 21.62 5.61
CA LEU A 147 -10.73 22.28 6.52
C LEU A 147 -9.34 21.65 6.49
N ARG A 148 -9.27 20.33 6.32
CA ARG A 148 -8.02 19.56 6.25
C ARG A 148 -8.23 18.21 5.58
N ILE A 149 -7.19 17.73 4.90
CA ILE A 149 -7.14 16.38 4.34
C ILE A 149 -5.88 15.70 4.88
N ASP A 150 -6.07 14.65 5.67
CA ASP A 150 -4.98 13.83 6.22
C ASP A 150 -4.93 12.50 5.47
N ALA A 151 -3.98 12.36 4.54
CA ALA A 151 -3.88 11.19 3.68
C ALA A 151 -2.79 10.21 4.15
N ASP A 152 -3.13 8.95 4.42
CA ASP A 152 -2.15 7.89 4.67
C ASP A 152 -1.80 7.16 3.35
N PRO A 153 -0.52 7.16 2.92
CA PRO A 153 -0.08 6.50 1.68
C PRO A 153 -0.03 4.96 1.77
N ARG A 154 -0.21 4.37 2.96
CA ARG A 154 -0.17 2.91 3.18
C ARG A 154 -1.35 2.20 2.51
N ARG A 155 -1.13 0.94 2.12
CA ARG A 155 -2.21 0.09 1.53
C ARG A 155 -3.44 -0.03 2.42
N GLN A 156 -3.22 -0.10 3.73
CA GLN A 156 -4.26 -0.16 4.75
C GLN A 156 -4.59 1.23 5.33
N GLY A 157 -3.93 2.27 4.83
CA GLY A 157 -4.11 3.64 5.28
C GLY A 157 -5.46 4.20 4.84
N SER A 158 -6.02 5.06 5.67
CA SER A 158 -7.22 5.83 5.37
C SER A 158 -6.89 7.30 5.13
N THR A 159 -7.75 7.99 4.40
CA THR A 159 -7.73 9.45 4.32
C THR A 159 -8.86 10.02 5.13
N ASP A 160 -8.54 10.93 6.05
CA ASP A 160 -9.52 11.68 6.80
C ASP A 160 -9.73 13.06 6.18
N ILE A 161 -10.95 13.36 5.77
CA ILE A 161 -11.38 14.64 5.22
C ILE A 161 -12.18 15.35 6.32
N TRP A 162 -11.59 16.38 6.90
CA TRP A 162 -12.22 17.22 7.90
C TRP A 162 -12.96 18.35 7.21
N TYR A 163 -14.20 18.60 7.60
CA TYR A 163 -15.04 19.65 7.04
C TYR A 163 -15.85 20.36 8.11
N ARG A 164 -16.23 21.61 7.81
CA ARG A 164 -17.16 22.39 8.60
C ARG A 164 -18.58 22.11 8.12
N PRO A 165 -19.49 21.57 8.97
CA PRO A 165 -20.88 21.43 8.62
C PRO A 165 -21.52 22.77 8.22
N ALA A 166 -22.63 22.72 7.47
CA ALA A 166 -23.36 23.94 7.09
C ALA A 166 -23.89 24.73 8.30
N ASP A 167 -24.15 24.03 9.40
CA ASP A 167 -24.42 24.68 10.69
C ASP A 167 -23.11 25.21 11.27
N ALA A 168 -22.94 26.53 11.24
CA ALA A 168 -21.73 27.20 11.69
C ALA A 168 -21.46 27.03 13.21
N ALA A 169 -22.47 26.65 13.99
CA ALA A 169 -22.33 26.34 15.41
C ALA A 169 -21.90 24.89 15.68
N ALA A 170 -21.92 24.02 14.66
CA ALA A 170 -21.54 22.62 14.81
C ALA A 170 -20.02 22.43 14.80
N GLU A 171 -19.55 21.44 15.58
CA GLU A 171 -18.15 21.05 15.58
C GLU A 171 -17.70 20.52 14.21
N PRO A 172 -16.40 20.67 13.85
CA PRO A 172 -15.84 20.07 12.66
C PRO A 172 -16.14 18.57 12.59
N ALA A 173 -16.69 18.13 11.47
CA ALA A 173 -17.00 16.73 11.23
C ALA A 173 -15.96 16.11 10.30
N ARG A 174 -15.95 14.76 10.26
CA ARG A 174 -14.95 13.99 9.52
C ARG A 174 -15.59 12.94 8.62
N ILE A 175 -15.08 12.85 7.40
CA ILE A 175 -15.31 11.73 6.48
C ILE A 175 -14.04 10.93 6.38
N THR A 176 -14.11 9.63 6.67
CA THR A 176 -12.99 8.71 6.48
C THR A 176 -13.16 7.93 5.17
N VAL A 177 -12.17 8.02 4.29
CA VAL A 177 -12.05 7.24 3.06
C VAL A 177 -11.09 6.09 3.34
N PRO A 178 -11.59 4.86 3.54
CA PRO A 178 -10.75 3.73 3.88
C PRO A 178 -9.88 3.31 2.68
N PHE A 179 -8.71 2.74 2.97
CA PHE A 179 -7.80 2.15 1.97
C PHE A 179 -7.40 3.11 0.84
N SER A 180 -7.39 4.42 1.09
CA SER A 180 -7.06 5.46 0.11
C SER A 180 -5.66 5.29 -0.50
N GLY A 181 -4.74 4.70 0.26
CA GLY A 181 -3.40 4.36 -0.19
C GLY A 181 -3.29 2.95 -0.78
N TRP A 182 -4.37 2.30 -1.25
CA TRP A 182 -4.31 0.95 -1.83
C TRP A 182 -3.41 0.88 -3.08
N ASP A 183 -3.70 1.75 -4.05
CA ASP A 183 -2.99 1.89 -5.32
C ASP A 183 -2.72 3.37 -5.63
N ASP A 184 -1.84 3.64 -6.60
CA ASP A 184 -1.43 5.00 -6.94
C ASP A 184 -2.61 5.82 -7.48
N ALA A 185 -3.52 5.21 -8.25
CA ALA A 185 -4.68 5.88 -8.80
C ALA A 185 -5.69 6.33 -7.73
N SER A 186 -5.84 5.56 -6.65
CA SER A 186 -6.67 5.93 -5.48
C SER A 186 -6.07 7.13 -4.76
N PHE A 187 -4.76 7.09 -4.54
CA PHE A 187 -4.04 8.15 -3.85
C PHE A 187 -3.97 9.43 -4.69
N ASP A 188 -3.80 9.30 -6.00
CA ASP A 188 -3.89 10.40 -6.96
C ASP A 188 -5.27 11.07 -6.95
N GLY A 189 -6.35 10.32 -6.68
CA GLY A 189 -7.66 10.90 -6.44
C GLY A 189 -7.69 11.82 -5.22
N ILE A 190 -7.02 11.43 -4.12
CA ILE A 190 -6.87 12.26 -2.92
C ILE A 190 -6.01 13.49 -3.22
N ARG A 191 -4.92 13.34 -3.98
CA ARG A 191 -4.08 14.46 -4.40
C ARG A 191 -4.87 15.46 -5.26
N ALA A 192 -5.68 14.98 -6.19
CA ALA A 192 -6.56 15.82 -6.99
C ALA A 192 -7.57 16.60 -6.12
N LEU A 193 -8.15 15.93 -5.12
CA LEU A 193 -9.04 16.58 -4.16
C LEU A 193 -8.31 17.66 -3.36
N ALA A 194 -7.13 17.36 -2.81
CA ALA A 194 -6.37 18.31 -2.01
C ALA A 194 -5.93 19.53 -2.83
N ALA A 195 -5.51 19.31 -4.07
CA ALA A 195 -5.19 20.38 -5.01
C ALA A 195 -6.41 21.27 -5.29
N ALA A 196 -7.59 20.67 -5.48
CA ALA A 196 -8.83 21.41 -5.74
C ALA A 196 -9.35 22.17 -4.51
N ALA A 197 -9.25 21.57 -3.32
CA ALA A 197 -9.69 22.20 -2.08
C ALA A 197 -8.79 23.38 -1.68
N SER A 198 -7.55 23.43 -2.17
CA SER A 198 -6.54 24.43 -1.76
C SER A 198 -6.27 24.43 -0.25
N VAL A 199 -6.42 23.26 0.37
CA VAL A 199 -6.29 23.08 1.82
C VAL A 199 -4.96 22.42 2.14
N GLY A 200 -4.03 23.21 2.66
CA GLY A 200 -2.71 22.73 3.07
C GLY A 200 -1.80 22.33 1.90
N PRO A 201 -0.63 21.73 2.19
CA PRO A 201 0.26 21.24 1.15
C PRO A 201 -0.38 20.04 0.45
N VAL A 202 -0.42 20.08 -0.88
CA VAL A 202 -0.89 18.95 -1.69
C VAL A 202 0.09 17.78 -1.51
N PRO A 203 -0.38 16.57 -1.13
CA PRO A 203 0.50 15.42 -0.99
C PRO A 203 1.27 15.12 -2.29
N GLY A 204 2.53 14.71 -2.14
CA GLY A 204 3.34 14.23 -3.26
C GLY A 204 2.82 12.91 -3.82
N PRO A 205 3.41 12.39 -4.91
CA PRO A 205 3.14 11.04 -5.38
C PRO A 205 3.26 10.01 -4.26
N ARG A 206 2.39 8.99 -4.26
CA ARG A 206 2.31 8.00 -3.18
C ARG A 206 3.65 7.37 -2.82
N ALA A 207 4.47 7.04 -3.81
CA ALA A 207 5.79 6.46 -3.60
C ALA A 207 6.73 7.39 -2.81
N GLN A 208 6.65 8.71 -3.04
CA GLN A 208 7.43 9.71 -2.32
C GLN A 208 6.95 9.85 -0.87
N GLU A 209 5.64 9.90 -0.66
CA GLU A 209 5.03 9.91 0.68
C GLU A 209 5.36 8.64 1.47
N MET A 210 5.31 7.47 0.81
CA MET A 210 5.71 6.19 1.41
C MET A 210 7.19 6.20 1.79
N ALA A 211 8.06 6.69 0.91
CA ALA A 211 9.49 6.81 1.19
C ALA A 211 9.76 7.77 2.36
N ALA A 212 9.03 8.88 2.46
CA ALA A 212 9.11 9.81 3.59
C ALA A 212 8.68 9.15 4.90
N LEU A 213 7.56 8.43 4.87
CA LEU A 213 7.04 7.70 6.02
C LEU A 213 8.00 6.61 6.50
N LEU A 214 8.59 5.84 5.58
CA LEU A 214 9.58 4.81 5.90
C LEU A 214 10.86 5.41 6.49
N ARG A 215 11.34 6.53 5.93
CA ARG A 215 12.48 7.28 6.48
C ARG A 215 12.18 7.71 7.92
N ALA A 216 11.01 8.30 8.16
CA ALA A 216 10.61 8.74 9.49
C ALA A 216 10.49 7.56 10.50
N SER A 217 9.96 6.42 10.07
CA SER A 217 9.88 5.21 10.90
C SER A 217 11.28 4.73 11.30
N ARG A 218 12.18 4.56 10.32
CA ARG A 218 13.55 4.11 10.59
C ARG A 218 14.28 5.06 11.55
N THR A 219 14.15 6.36 11.36
CA THR A 219 14.74 7.34 12.28
C THR A 219 14.19 7.20 13.71
N ARG A 220 12.89 6.93 13.87
CA ARG A 220 12.28 6.68 15.18
C ARG A 220 12.81 5.41 15.83
N ASP A 221 12.93 4.33 15.07
CA ASP A 221 13.42 3.04 15.53
C ASP A 221 14.90 3.13 15.92
N ASN A 222 15.73 3.80 15.10
CA ASN A 222 17.12 4.08 15.43
C ASN A 222 17.26 4.93 16.69
N ARG A 223 16.40 5.95 16.88
CA ARG A 223 16.35 6.74 18.12
C ARG A 223 15.96 5.91 19.34
N ALA A 224 15.04 4.96 19.18
CA ALA A 224 14.65 4.06 20.26
C ALA A 224 15.80 3.10 20.62
N MET A 225 16.48 2.56 19.61
CA MET A 225 17.64 1.68 19.78
C MET A 225 18.84 2.39 20.40
N ALA A 226 19.13 3.64 19.97
CA ALA A 226 20.17 4.45 20.59
C ALA A 226 19.91 4.65 22.09
N ARG A 227 18.65 4.99 22.44
CA ARG A 227 18.24 5.15 23.84
C ARG A 227 18.35 3.87 24.64
N SER A 228 17.99 2.71 24.09
CA SER A 228 18.10 1.43 24.82
C SER A 228 19.55 1.03 25.09
N LEU A 229 20.50 1.50 24.27
CA LEU A 229 21.93 1.27 24.43
C LEU A 229 22.66 2.39 25.19
N GLY A 230 21.94 3.36 25.73
CA GLY A 230 22.53 4.52 26.41
C GLY A 230 23.33 5.45 25.48
N MET A 231 23.14 5.33 24.17
CA MET A 231 23.76 6.18 23.16
C MET A 231 22.91 7.46 22.99
N GLY A 232 23.51 8.62 23.22
CA GLY A 232 22.85 9.91 22.93
C GLY A 232 22.65 10.10 21.43
N TRP A 233 21.43 10.46 21.01
CA TRP A 233 21.11 10.66 19.59
C TRP A 233 21.93 11.78 18.96
N ARG A 234 22.47 11.54 17.74
CA ARG A 234 23.22 12.53 16.95
C ARG A 234 22.51 12.81 15.61
N PRO A 235 22.51 14.06 15.11
CA PRO A 235 21.87 14.41 13.84
C PRO A 235 22.40 13.62 12.64
N GLU A 236 23.71 13.32 12.60
CA GLU A 236 24.30 12.51 11.52
C GLU A 236 23.75 11.07 11.43
N TRP A 237 23.20 10.51 12.51
CA TRP A 237 22.57 9.18 12.52
C TRP A 237 21.19 9.15 11.85
N GLN A 238 20.77 10.27 11.29
CA GLN A 238 19.66 10.31 10.36
C GLN A 238 19.98 9.58 9.05
N ASP A 239 21.27 9.47 8.68
CA ASP A 239 21.77 8.52 7.69
C ASP A 239 21.86 7.11 8.33
N PRO A 240 21.17 6.09 7.78
CA PRO A 240 21.23 4.72 8.28
C PRO A 240 22.65 4.17 8.40
N SER A 241 23.52 4.47 7.44
CA SER A 241 24.88 3.91 7.40
C SER A 241 25.75 4.45 8.55
N ALA A 242 25.61 5.74 8.86
CA ALA A 242 26.30 6.38 9.98
C ALA A 242 25.82 5.83 11.34
N PHE A 243 24.52 5.52 11.46
CA PHE A 243 23.99 4.90 12.67
C PHE A 243 24.49 3.46 12.85
N GLU A 244 24.49 2.66 11.79
CA GLU A 244 24.97 1.26 11.82
C GLU A 244 26.44 1.17 12.23
N ALA A 245 27.30 2.03 11.69
CA ALA A 245 28.72 2.09 12.08
C ALA A 245 28.90 2.39 13.58
N ALA A 246 28.16 3.38 14.10
CA ALA A 246 28.20 3.73 15.52
C ALA A 246 27.64 2.61 16.42
N LEU A 247 26.63 1.89 15.96
CA LEU A 247 26.04 0.75 16.66
C LEU A 247 27.05 -0.41 16.77
N ASP A 248 27.76 -0.70 15.70
CA ASP A 248 28.78 -1.76 15.68
C ASP A 248 30.00 -1.40 16.52
N ASP A 249 30.38 -0.13 16.58
CA ASP A 249 31.39 0.36 17.53
C ASP A 249 30.95 0.14 18.98
N ALA A 250 29.70 0.47 19.31
CA ALA A 250 29.13 0.28 20.65
C ALA A 250 29.02 -1.20 21.04
N ARG A 251 28.64 -2.07 20.10
CA ARG A 251 28.63 -3.53 20.31
C ARG A 251 30.03 -4.08 20.53
N ARG A 252 31.01 -3.64 19.73
CA ARG A 252 32.42 -4.03 19.87
C ARG A 252 33.05 -3.53 21.17
N SER A 253 32.67 -2.36 21.68
CA SER A 253 33.17 -1.87 22.96
C SER A 253 32.54 -2.64 24.13
N ALA A 254 31.24 -2.92 24.09
CA ALA A 254 30.56 -3.74 25.10
C ALA A 254 31.12 -5.17 25.21
N GLY A 255 31.43 -5.82 24.08
CA GLY A 255 32.05 -7.15 24.06
C GLY A 255 33.52 -7.17 24.52
N ARG A 256 34.24 -6.05 24.39
CA ARG A 256 35.64 -5.93 24.87
C ARG A 256 35.73 -5.76 26.39
N THR A 257 34.73 -5.14 27.02
CA THR A 257 34.70 -4.94 28.48
C THR A 257 34.47 -6.24 29.23
N THR A 258 33.72 -7.18 28.65
CA THR A 258 33.48 -8.53 29.21
C THR A 258 34.68 -9.47 29.02
N GLY A 259 35.45 -9.35 27.93
CA GLY A 259 36.65 -10.16 27.68
C GLY A 259 37.87 -9.78 28.54
N ARG A 260 37.99 -8.53 29.00
CA ARG A 260 39.16 -8.06 29.78
C ARG A 260 39.10 -8.42 31.27
N GLY A 261 37.96 -8.92 31.75
CA GLY A 261 37.78 -9.41 33.12
C GLY A 261 38.23 -10.86 33.34
N ALA A 262 38.25 -11.68 32.28
CA ALA A 262 38.61 -13.10 32.37
C ALA A 262 40.12 -13.38 32.40
N ASP A 263 40.96 -12.43 31.96
CA ASP A 263 42.41 -12.64 31.81
C ASP A 263 43.23 -12.10 33.01
N ARG A 264 42.60 -11.40 33.96
CA ARG A 264 43.28 -10.89 35.17
C ARG A 264 43.24 -11.83 36.38
N THR A 265 42.39 -12.85 36.35
CA THR A 265 42.34 -13.88 37.41
C THR A 265 43.28 -15.06 37.16
N ALA A 266 43.85 -15.21 35.96
CA ALA A 266 44.71 -16.35 35.61
C ALA A 266 46.22 -16.14 35.86
N ARG A 267 46.67 -14.93 36.28
CA ARG A 267 48.11 -14.60 36.35
C ARG A 267 48.59 -14.08 37.71
N ARG A 268 48.09 -14.66 38.81
CA ARG A 268 48.67 -14.49 40.15
C ARG A 268 48.62 -15.79 40.95
N GLU A 269 49.50 -16.72 40.60
CA GLU A 269 50.09 -17.66 41.57
C GLU A 269 51.58 -17.80 41.25
N PRO A 270 52.49 -17.21 42.04
CA PRO A 270 53.84 -17.73 42.17
C PRO A 270 53.82 -18.80 43.27
N ARG A 271 54.06 -20.06 42.87
CA ARG A 271 54.38 -21.15 43.81
C ARG A 271 55.70 -20.82 44.50
N GLY A 272 55.67 -20.82 45.83
CA GLY A 272 56.84 -21.08 46.66
C GLY A 272 57.20 -22.56 46.69
#